data_AF-A0A2G2WX68-F1
#
_entry.id   AF-A0A2G2WX68-F1
#
_cell.length_a   1.000
_cell.length_b   1.000
_cell.length_c   1.000
_cell.angle_alpha   90.00
_cell.angle_beta   90.00
_cell.angle_gamma   90.00
#
_symmetry.space_group_name_H-M   'P 1'
#
loop_
_entity.id
_entity.type
_entity.pdbx_description
1 polymer ?
#
loop_
_entity_poly.entity_id
_entity_poly.type
_entity_poly.pdbx_seq_one_letter_code
_entity_poly.pdbx_strand_id
1 'polypeptide(L)'
;MANHSGDNDVVDELLDFYGEETKVNDSDDLQNALRLTRDNIKAIIMDVMFGGTETVASALEWAMAELMKSPEDLKRAAEDATINDHYIPAKSRVIVNAWAIGRDKNSCEDPEDFIPSRFLKEGVADFKGGNFEFLPFGSGRRSCPGLYAFEMALAHFLHCFNWELPHGMKPSDVDMDDVFGLTAPKATRLVAVPTPRLFCPLY
;
A
#
# COMPACT_ATOMS: atom_id res chain seq x y z
N MET A 1 3.17 13.54 43.78
CA MET A 1 3.39 14.16 42.45
C MET A 1 3.97 13.08 41.56
N ALA A 2 3.35 12.81 40.41
CA ALA A 2 3.76 11.71 39.54
C ALA A 2 4.98 12.12 38.70
N ASN A 3 5.94 11.21 38.59
CA ASN A 3 7.10 11.37 37.72
C ASN A 3 6.77 10.57 36.45
N HIS A 4 6.38 11.26 35.37
CA HIS A 4 6.23 10.62 34.07
C HIS A 4 7.62 10.49 33.44
N SER A 5 8.13 9.26 33.36
CA SER A 5 9.18 8.93 32.40
C SER A 5 8.68 9.26 31.00
N GLY A 6 9.54 9.89 30.18
CA GLY A 6 9.28 9.98 28.76
C GLY A 6 9.24 8.55 28.20
N ASP A 7 8.17 8.22 27.47
CA ASP A 7 8.13 7.02 26.64
C ASP A 7 9.12 7.24 25.50
N ASN A 8 10.17 6.41 25.41
CA ASN A 8 10.96 6.32 24.19
C ASN A 8 10.05 5.76 23.10
N ASP A 9 9.87 6.47 21.99
CA ASP A 9 9.11 5.95 20.87
C ASP A 9 9.99 5.09 19.93
N VAL A 10 9.37 4.43 18.95
CA VAL A 10 10.08 3.55 18.00
C VAL A 10 11.11 4.33 17.16
N VAL A 11 10.94 5.65 17.00
CA VAL A 11 11.92 6.51 16.33
C VAL A 11 13.11 6.79 17.25
N ASP A 12 12.90 6.96 18.55
CA ASP A 12 13.98 7.11 19.53
C ASP A 12 14.81 5.82 19.67
N GLU A 13 14.16 4.64 19.76
CA GLU A 13 14.88 3.34 19.78
C GLU A 13 15.71 3.11 18.50
N LEU A 14 15.17 3.48 17.33
CA LEU A 14 15.91 3.41 16.07
C LEU A 14 17.07 4.41 16.00
N LEU A 15 16.97 5.57 16.65
CA LEU A 15 18.06 6.56 16.70
C LEU A 15 19.18 6.14 17.66
N ASP A 16 18.85 5.52 18.79
CA ASP A 16 19.84 4.96 19.71
C ASP A 16 20.64 3.82 19.04
N PHE A 17 20.00 2.97 18.24
CA PHE A 17 20.67 1.94 17.44
C PHE A 17 21.72 2.51 16.47
N TYR A 18 21.41 3.63 15.79
CA TYR A 18 22.37 4.34 14.94
C TYR A 18 23.46 5.09 15.75
N GLY A 19 23.16 5.49 16.98
CA GLY A 19 24.13 6.14 17.88
C GLY A 19 25.32 5.23 18.22
N GLU A 20 25.09 3.92 18.36
CA GLU A 20 26.15 2.96 18.71
C GLU A 20 27.15 2.69 17.57
N GLU A 21 26.71 2.69 16.30
CA GLU A 21 27.61 2.44 15.15
C GLU A 21 28.64 3.57 14.93
N THR A 22 28.35 4.80 15.37
CA THR A 22 29.24 5.97 15.16
C THR A 22 30.58 5.93 15.91
N LYS A 23 30.88 4.86 16.67
CA LYS A 23 32.14 4.68 17.40
C LYS A 23 33.22 3.89 16.68
N VAL A 24 33.03 3.47 15.42
CA VAL A 24 34.02 2.69 14.66
C VAL A 24 34.55 3.43 13.44
N ASN A 25 35.60 4.21 13.67
CA ASN A 25 36.67 4.68 12.78
C ASN A 25 36.34 5.23 11.36
N ASP A 26 36.76 6.49 11.16
CA ASP A 26 37.09 7.07 9.86
C ASP A 26 38.04 6.19 9.02
N SER A 27 37.69 5.94 7.75
CA SER A 27 38.51 6.42 6.61
C SER A 27 37.85 6.19 5.25
N ASP A 28 37.49 7.29 4.59
CA ASP A 28 37.63 7.51 3.13
C ASP A 28 36.89 6.59 2.13
N ASP A 29 35.58 6.82 1.92
CA ASP A 29 34.85 6.42 0.67
C ASP A 29 33.57 7.28 0.42
N LEU A 30 33.64 8.59 0.73
CA LEU A 30 32.48 9.44 1.05
C LEU A 30 31.71 10.10 -0.14
N GLN A 31 31.82 9.65 -1.40
CA GLN A 31 31.31 10.45 -2.55
C GLN A 31 30.20 9.92 -3.47
N ASN A 32 29.99 8.61 -3.67
CA ASN A 32 28.93 8.11 -4.58
C ASN A 32 27.70 7.57 -3.85
N ALA A 33 27.41 8.25 -2.76
CA ALA A 33 26.81 7.64 -1.61
C ALA A 33 25.49 8.41 -1.38
N LEU A 34 24.47 7.98 -2.14
CA LEU A 34 23.09 8.52 -2.27
C LEU A 34 22.40 8.75 -0.92
N ARG A 35 21.45 9.70 -0.82
CA ARG A 35 21.03 10.25 0.48
C ARG A 35 19.51 10.42 0.67
N LEU A 36 18.99 10.06 1.86
CA LEU A 36 17.60 10.21 2.35
C LEU A 36 17.59 10.51 3.87
N THR A 37 17.21 11.72 4.31
CA THR A 37 17.39 12.20 5.69
C THR A 37 16.42 11.59 6.72
N ARG A 38 16.59 11.96 8.00
CA ARG A 38 15.51 11.98 9.00
C ARG A 38 14.19 12.54 8.45
N ASP A 39 14.22 13.52 7.53
CA ASP A 39 13.03 14.10 6.92
C ASP A 39 12.48 13.25 5.77
N ASN A 40 13.30 12.52 5.00
CA ASN A 40 12.81 11.52 4.06
C ASN A 40 12.25 10.27 4.75
N ILE A 41 12.87 9.81 5.84
CA ILE A 41 12.33 8.72 6.68
C ILE A 41 10.99 9.15 7.29
N LYS A 42 10.90 10.36 7.84
CA LYS A 42 9.62 10.96 8.30
C LYS A 42 8.60 11.07 7.17
N ALA A 43 8.99 11.49 5.97
CA ALA A 43 8.09 11.61 4.83
C ALA A 43 7.52 10.24 4.42
N ILE A 44 8.36 9.22 4.30
CA ILE A 44 7.93 7.84 3.98
C ILE A 44 6.99 7.29 5.08
N ILE A 45 7.31 7.52 6.36
CA ILE A 45 6.45 7.11 7.47
C ILE A 45 5.11 7.87 7.44
N MET A 46 5.12 9.18 7.15
CA MET A 46 3.89 9.96 6.99
C MET A 46 3.06 9.47 5.80
N ASP A 47 3.65 9.29 4.61
CA ASP A 47 2.94 8.82 3.41
C ASP A 47 2.26 7.45 3.64
N VAL A 48 2.93 6.54 4.36
CA VAL A 48 2.36 5.23 4.76
C VAL A 48 1.24 5.40 5.81
N MET A 49 1.41 6.28 6.79
CA MET A 49 0.41 6.49 7.85
C MET A 49 -0.86 7.18 7.33
N PHE A 50 -0.72 8.23 6.52
CA PHE A 50 -1.82 8.91 5.84
C PHE A 50 -2.49 7.99 4.80
N GLY A 51 -1.70 7.28 3.99
CA GLY A 51 -2.21 6.28 3.05
C GLY A 51 -2.95 5.10 3.70
N GLY A 52 -2.69 4.81 4.97
CA GLY A 52 -3.36 3.75 5.72
C GLY A 52 -4.61 4.19 6.49
N THR A 53 -4.54 5.30 7.25
CA THR A 53 -5.60 5.67 8.22
C THR A 53 -6.62 6.68 7.69
N GLU A 54 -6.26 7.51 6.71
CA GLU A 54 -7.13 8.59 6.23
C GLU A 54 -8.11 8.14 5.13
N THR A 55 -7.82 7.04 4.43
CA THR A 55 -8.44 6.71 3.14
C THR A 55 -9.96 6.62 3.14
N VAL A 56 -10.59 6.05 4.17
CA VAL A 56 -12.07 5.98 4.24
C VAL A 56 -12.67 7.30 4.72
N ALA A 57 -12.02 7.97 5.68
CA ALA A 57 -12.52 9.23 6.26
C ALA A 57 -12.47 10.36 5.23
N SER A 58 -11.31 10.57 4.61
CA SER A 58 -11.11 11.65 3.64
C SER A 58 -11.73 11.33 2.28
N ALA A 59 -11.85 10.06 1.86
CA ALA A 59 -12.68 9.74 0.70
C ALA A 59 -14.17 10.02 0.96
N LEU A 60 -14.67 9.78 2.17
CA LEU A 60 -16.04 10.12 2.55
C LEU A 60 -16.24 11.64 2.63
N GLU A 61 -15.30 12.38 3.23
CA GLU A 61 -15.34 13.84 3.31
C GLU A 61 -15.29 14.49 1.92
N TRP A 62 -14.32 14.11 1.07
CA TRP A 62 -14.24 14.59 -0.31
C TRP A 62 -15.44 14.16 -1.15
N ALA A 63 -15.94 12.94 -1.00
CA ALA A 63 -17.17 12.53 -1.68
C ALA A 63 -18.37 13.38 -1.25
N MET A 64 -18.54 13.65 0.04
CA MET A 64 -19.61 14.52 0.55
C MET A 64 -19.43 15.97 0.06
N ALA A 65 -18.23 16.52 0.08
CA ALA A 65 -17.93 17.87 -0.37
C ALA A 65 -18.22 18.06 -1.87
N GLU A 66 -17.81 17.11 -2.72
CA GLU A 66 -18.10 17.14 -4.16
C GLU A 66 -19.59 16.94 -4.46
N LEU A 67 -20.26 16.01 -3.76
CA LEU A 67 -21.72 15.80 -3.91
C LEU A 67 -22.54 17.01 -3.44
N MET A 68 -22.05 17.78 -2.47
CA MET A 68 -22.68 19.04 -2.04
C MET A 68 -22.40 20.21 -3.01
N LYS A 69 -21.30 20.16 -3.77
CA LYS A 69 -20.98 21.16 -4.81
C LYS A 69 -21.67 20.91 -6.15
N SER A 70 -21.95 19.66 -6.51
CA SER A 70 -22.62 19.29 -7.77
C SER A 70 -23.90 18.47 -7.53
N PRO A 71 -25.05 19.13 -7.31
CA PRO A 71 -26.35 18.45 -7.20
C PRO A 71 -26.75 17.68 -8.46
N GLU A 72 -26.25 18.07 -9.64
CA GLU A 72 -26.51 17.38 -10.89
C GLU A 72 -25.71 16.07 -11.00
N ASP A 73 -24.45 16.02 -10.54
CA ASP A 73 -23.69 14.75 -10.52
C ASP A 73 -24.23 13.78 -9.45
N LEU A 74 -24.77 14.31 -8.33
CA LEU A 74 -25.52 13.51 -7.36
C LEU A 74 -26.79 12.89 -8.01
N LYS A 75 -27.51 13.63 -8.87
CA LYS A 75 -28.64 13.09 -9.63
C LYS A 75 -28.19 12.01 -10.62
N ARG A 76 -27.12 12.24 -11.39
CA ARG A 76 -26.60 11.27 -12.37
C ARG A 76 -26.08 9.98 -11.74
N ALA A 77 -25.51 10.06 -10.53
CA ALA A 77 -25.18 8.88 -9.73
C ALA A 77 -26.41 8.18 -9.12
N ALA A 78 -27.59 8.78 -9.24
CA ALA A 78 -28.88 8.29 -8.78
C ALA A 78 -29.90 8.18 -9.93
N GLU A 79 -29.43 8.00 -11.17
CA GLU A 79 -30.25 7.59 -12.31
C GLU A 79 -30.40 6.06 -12.34
N ASP A 80 -31.43 5.58 -13.03
CA ASP A 80 -31.59 4.16 -13.33
C ASP A 80 -30.58 3.72 -14.39
N ALA A 81 -30.11 2.47 -14.30
CA ALA A 81 -29.19 1.88 -15.27
C ALA A 81 -29.65 0.48 -15.71
N THR A 82 -29.13 0.01 -16.84
CA THR A 82 -29.27 -1.39 -17.26
C THR A 82 -27.88 -1.96 -17.53
N ILE A 83 -27.54 -3.09 -16.92
CA ILE A 83 -26.26 -3.79 -17.09
C ILE A 83 -26.55 -5.25 -17.43
N ASN A 84 -26.09 -5.74 -18.59
CA ASN A 84 -26.33 -7.11 -19.07
C ASN A 84 -27.81 -7.53 -18.94
N ASP A 85 -28.72 -6.70 -19.46
CA ASP A 85 -30.18 -6.85 -19.38
C ASP A 85 -30.82 -6.80 -17.97
N HIS A 86 -30.03 -6.54 -16.91
CA HIS A 86 -30.52 -6.33 -15.55
C HIS A 86 -30.76 -4.84 -15.28
N TYR A 87 -32.00 -4.46 -14.99
CA TYR A 87 -32.36 -3.11 -14.57
C TYR A 87 -31.95 -2.87 -13.10
N ILE A 88 -31.19 -1.79 -12.88
CA ILE A 88 -30.68 -1.36 -11.59
C ILE A 88 -31.35 -0.01 -11.27
N PRO A 89 -32.27 0.04 -10.28
CA PRO A 89 -32.92 1.28 -9.90
C PRO A 89 -31.95 2.33 -9.35
N ALA A 90 -32.29 3.60 -9.56
CA ALA A 90 -31.75 4.77 -8.89
C ALA A 90 -31.46 4.52 -7.40
N LYS A 91 -30.27 4.97 -6.94
CA LYS A 91 -29.80 4.88 -5.54
C LYS A 91 -29.53 3.45 -5.04
N SER A 92 -29.55 2.43 -5.90
CA SER A 92 -29.07 1.09 -5.55
C SER A 92 -27.61 1.12 -5.12
N ARG A 93 -27.28 0.36 -4.07
CA ARG A 93 -25.87 0.17 -3.66
C ARG A 93 -25.25 -0.93 -4.52
N VAL A 94 -24.23 -0.57 -5.29
CA VAL A 94 -23.43 -1.51 -6.09
C VAL A 94 -22.12 -1.79 -5.37
N ILE A 95 -21.78 -3.07 -5.22
CA ILE A 95 -20.47 -3.52 -4.70
C ILE A 95 -19.77 -4.26 -5.83
N VAL A 96 -18.61 -3.76 -6.25
CA VAL A 96 -17.76 -4.44 -7.24
C VAL A 96 -16.97 -5.52 -6.52
N ASN A 97 -17.21 -6.78 -6.84
CA ASN A 97 -16.49 -7.91 -6.24
C ASN A 97 -15.12 -8.10 -6.92
N ALA A 98 -14.18 -7.20 -6.63
CA ALA A 98 -12.82 -7.24 -7.17
C ALA A 98 -12.07 -8.53 -6.81
N TRP A 99 -12.39 -9.14 -5.65
CA TRP A 99 -11.82 -10.44 -5.24
C TRP A 99 -12.22 -11.56 -6.20
N ALA A 100 -13.49 -11.64 -6.60
CA ALA A 100 -13.96 -12.64 -7.55
C ALA A 100 -13.45 -12.38 -8.98
N ILE A 101 -13.37 -11.11 -9.39
CA ILE A 101 -12.82 -10.72 -10.70
C ILE A 101 -11.35 -11.15 -10.82
N GLY A 102 -10.52 -10.80 -9.83
CA GLY A 102 -9.10 -11.19 -9.82
C GLY A 102 -8.84 -12.70 -9.69
N ARG A 103 -9.90 -13.49 -9.42
CA ARG A 103 -9.87 -14.95 -9.32
C ARG A 103 -10.63 -15.69 -10.42
N ASP A 104 -11.18 -14.98 -11.41
CA ASP A 104 -11.85 -15.64 -12.52
C ASP A 104 -10.84 -16.39 -13.40
N LYS A 105 -11.01 -17.71 -13.51
CA LYS A 105 -10.19 -18.59 -14.35
C LYS A 105 -10.31 -18.29 -15.83
N ASN A 106 -11.34 -17.56 -16.26
CA ASN A 106 -11.49 -17.11 -17.65
C ASN A 106 -10.51 -15.98 -17.99
N SER A 107 -10.08 -15.19 -16.99
CA SER A 107 -9.23 -13.99 -17.17
C SER A 107 -7.85 -14.11 -16.50
N CYS A 108 -7.70 -15.01 -15.52
CA CYS A 108 -6.46 -15.25 -14.79
C CYS A 108 -6.13 -16.76 -14.74
N GLU A 109 -5.06 -17.15 -15.42
CA GLU A 109 -4.44 -18.49 -15.36
C GLU A 109 -3.93 -18.76 -13.93
N ASP A 110 -4.24 -19.91 -13.32
CA ASP A 110 -3.82 -20.27 -11.95
C ASP A 110 -4.04 -19.14 -10.91
N PRO A 111 -5.29 -18.71 -10.67
CA PRO A 111 -5.60 -17.47 -9.94
C PRO A 111 -5.31 -17.52 -8.43
N GLU A 112 -5.16 -18.72 -7.85
CA GLU A 112 -4.80 -18.88 -6.44
C GLU A 112 -3.28 -18.90 -6.22
N ASP A 113 -2.48 -19.00 -7.30
CA ASP A 113 -1.02 -19.08 -7.22
C ASP A 113 -0.36 -17.70 -7.42
N PHE A 114 0.48 -17.33 -6.46
CA PHE A 114 1.26 -16.10 -6.51
C PHE A 114 2.41 -16.21 -7.54
N ILE A 115 2.11 -15.84 -8.78
CA ILE A 115 3.03 -15.89 -9.92
C ILE A 115 3.22 -14.47 -10.50
N PRO A 116 4.12 -13.63 -9.96
CA PRO A 116 4.31 -12.24 -10.42
C PRO A 116 4.74 -12.14 -11.89
N SER A 117 5.47 -13.13 -12.39
CA SER A 117 5.96 -13.18 -13.79
C SER A 117 4.84 -13.22 -14.82
N ARG A 118 3.58 -13.55 -14.45
CA ARG A 118 2.44 -13.49 -15.37
C ARG A 118 2.23 -12.09 -15.95
N PHE A 119 2.51 -11.04 -15.17
CA PHE A 119 2.33 -9.63 -15.58
C PHE A 119 3.48 -9.10 -16.46
N LEU A 120 4.49 -9.92 -16.76
CA LEU A 120 5.58 -9.59 -17.68
C LEU A 120 5.31 -10.09 -19.12
N LYS A 121 4.25 -10.88 -19.34
CA LYS A 121 3.84 -11.35 -20.67
C LYS A 121 3.23 -10.17 -21.46
N GLU A 122 3.52 -10.06 -22.75
CA GLU A 122 2.88 -9.05 -23.62
C GLU A 122 1.35 -9.23 -23.66
N GLY A 123 0.61 -8.12 -23.68
CA GLY A 123 -0.85 -8.11 -23.78
C GLY A 123 -1.62 -8.39 -22.48
N VAL A 124 -0.94 -8.58 -21.34
CA VAL A 124 -1.59 -8.77 -20.03
C VAL A 124 -2.14 -7.44 -19.48
N ALA A 125 -3.21 -7.54 -18.68
CA ALA A 125 -3.88 -6.43 -18.03
C ALA A 125 -2.93 -5.51 -17.26
N ASP A 126 -3.06 -4.19 -17.47
CA ASP A 126 -2.41 -3.19 -16.61
C ASP A 126 -3.21 -2.94 -15.32
N PHE A 127 -2.55 -2.34 -14.33
CA PHE A 127 -3.16 -1.95 -13.05
C PHE A 127 -3.77 -0.54 -13.05
N LYS A 128 -3.87 0.12 -14.21
CA LYS A 128 -4.32 1.53 -14.33
C LYS A 128 -5.84 1.66 -14.47
N GLY A 129 -6.57 0.55 -14.35
CA GLY A 129 -8.02 0.49 -14.48
C GLY A 129 -8.52 0.55 -15.92
N GLY A 130 -7.63 0.36 -16.91
CA GLY A 130 -7.99 0.24 -18.32
C GLY A 130 -8.53 -1.14 -18.71
N ASN A 131 -8.14 -2.19 -17.97
CA ASN A 131 -8.72 -3.53 -18.08
C ASN A 131 -9.62 -3.81 -16.86
N PHE A 132 -10.86 -4.24 -17.09
CA PHE A 132 -11.83 -4.56 -16.05
C PHE A 132 -11.66 -5.95 -15.42
N GLU A 133 -10.79 -6.78 -15.97
CA GLU A 133 -10.39 -8.09 -15.44
C GLU A 133 -9.36 -7.97 -14.29
N PHE A 134 -8.73 -6.79 -14.13
CA PHE A 134 -7.76 -6.53 -13.07
C PHE A 134 -7.91 -5.12 -12.51
N LEU A 135 -8.55 -5.01 -11.35
CA LEU A 135 -8.96 -3.72 -10.75
C LEU A 135 -8.37 -3.47 -9.35
N PRO A 136 -7.05 -3.62 -9.11
CA PRO A 136 -6.44 -3.45 -7.78
C PRO A 136 -6.63 -2.04 -7.21
N PHE A 137 -6.72 -1.03 -8.07
CA PHE A 137 -6.98 0.37 -7.71
C PHE A 137 -8.33 0.88 -8.28
N GLY A 138 -9.23 -0.01 -8.68
CA GLY A 138 -10.50 0.36 -9.32
C GLY A 138 -10.33 0.97 -10.72
N SER A 139 -11.37 1.67 -11.19
CA SER A 139 -11.39 2.31 -12.53
C SER A 139 -12.29 3.56 -12.55
N GLY A 140 -12.13 4.39 -13.59
CA GLY A 140 -12.94 5.56 -13.86
C GLY A 140 -12.81 6.67 -12.80
N ARG A 141 -13.87 7.49 -12.63
CA ARG A 141 -13.88 8.67 -11.75
C ARG A 141 -13.74 8.39 -10.24
N ARG A 142 -13.71 7.11 -9.85
CA ARG A 142 -13.58 6.66 -8.45
C ARG A 142 -12.44 5.63 -8.28
N SER A 143 -11.48 5.61 -9.22
CA SER A 143 -10.23 4.89 -9.01
C SER A 143 -9.45 5.47 -7.83
N CYS A 144 -8.65 4.63 -7.18
CA CYS A 144 -7.82 5.01 -6.04
C CYS A 144 -6.63 5.86 -6.52
N PRO A 145 -6.40 7.06 -5.95
CA PRO A 145 -5.27 7.91 -6.31
C PRO A 145 -3.92 7.36 -5.82
N GLY A 146 -3.93 6.41 -4.88
CA GLY A 146 -2.74 5.88 -4.21
C GLY A 146 -1.85 4.96 -5.06
N LEU A 147 -2.20 4.69 -6.32
CA LEU A 147 -1.45 3.78 -7.20
C LEU A 147 0.06 4.11 -7.26
N TYR A 148 0.40 5.33 -7.64
CA TYR A 148 1.81 5.73 -7.80
C TYR A 148 2.54 5.85 -6.45
N ALA A 149 1.82 6.15 -5.37
CA ALA A 149 2.39 6.17 -4.03
C ALA A 149 2.76 4.75 -3.57
N PHE A 150 1.92 3.74 -3.85
CA PHE A 150 2.22 2.33 -3.58
C PHE A 150 3.43 1.85 -4.40
N GLU A 151 3.45 2.13 -5.72
CA GLU A 151 4.56 1.77 -6.60
C GLU A 151 5.89 2.36 -6.11
N MET A 152 5.89 3.66 -5.78
CA MET A 152 7.06 4.37 -5.28
C MET A 152 7.52 3.86 -3.90
N ALA A 153 6.59 3.63 -2.97
CA ALA A 153 6.91 3.12 -1.64
C ALA A 153 7.51 1.71 -1.69
N LEU A 154 6.91 0.80 -2.47
CA LEU A 154 7.42 -0.55 -2.65
C LEU A 154 8.80 -0.54 -3.34
N ALA A 155 8.97 0.29 -4.38
CA ALA A 155 10.26 0.46 -5.04
C ALA A 155 11.34 0.96 -4.06
N HIS A 156 11.05 1.96 -3.22
CA HIS A 156 11.98 2.42 -2.19
C HIS A 156 12.32 1.34 -1.15
N PHE A 157 11.34 0.60 -0.63
CA PHE A 157 11.60 -0.46 0.35
C PHE A 157 12.49 -1.58 -0.21
N LEU A 158 12.26 -2.00 -1.46
CA LEU A 158 13.06 -3.02 -2.14
C LEU A 158 14.42 -2.49 -2.63
N HIS A 159 14.52 -1.19 -2.89
CA HIS A 159 15.78 -0.56 -3.31
C HIS A 159 16.73 -0.35 -2.13
N CYS A 160 16.21 0.17 -1.01
CA CYS A 160 17.02 0.60 0.14
C CYS A 160 17.38 -0.53 1.10
N PHE A 161 16.54 -1.57 1.24
CA PHE A 161 16.71 -2.61 2.26
C PHE A 161 16.72 -4.03 1.66
N ASN A 162 17.56 -4.89 2.24
CA ASN A 162 17.34 -6.33 2.21
C ASN A 162 16.33 -6.67 3.31
N TRP A 163 15.56 -7.73 3.11
CA TRP A 163 14.49 -8.11 4.03
C TRP A 163 14.66 -9.56 4.47
N GLU A 164 14.76 -9.77 5.77
CA GLU A 164 14.91 -11.10 6.38
C GLU A 164 13.77 -11.38 7.35
N LEU A 165 13.50 -12.67 7.60
CA LEU A 165 12.55 -13.08 8.64
C LEU A 165 13.27 -13.18 9.99
N PRO A 166 12.65 -12.74 11.09
CA PRO A 166 13.30 -12.72 12.39
C PRO A 166 13.59 -14.14 12.90
N HIS A 167 14.59 -14.25 13.79
CA HIS A 167 14.90 -15.45 14.58
C HIS A 167 15.11 -16.76 13.77
N GLY A 168 15.47 -16.67 12.49
CA GLY A 168 15.68 -17.83 11.63
C GLY A 168 14.40 -18.52 11.16
N MET A 169 13.25 -17.83 11.21
CA MET A 169 12.01 -18.29 10.58
C MET A 169 12.21 -18.53 9.08
N LYS A 170 11.54 -19.55 8.55
CA LYS A 170 11.56 -19.90 7.13
C LYS A 170 10.40 -19.22 6.40
N PRO A 171 10.46 -19.07 5.06
CA PRO A 171 9.33 -18.58 4.27
C PRO A 171 8.03 -19.37 4.45
N SER A 172 8.13 -20.67 4.76
CA SER A 172 6.99 -21.55 5.09
C SER A 172 6.27 -21.19 6.40
N ASP A 173 6.93 -20.43 7.27
CA ASP A 173 6.46 -20.13 8.62
C ASP A 173 5.71 -18.78 8.65
N VAL A 174 5.63 -18.10 7.49
CA VAL A 174 4.84 -16.88 7.30
C VAL A 174 3.39 -17.27 7.07
N ASP A 175 2.55 -17.07 8.08
CA ASP A 175 1.10 -17.14 7.96
C ASP A 175 0.62 -16.24 6.82
N MET A 176 -0.23 -16.76 5.94
CA MET A 176 -0.80 -16.06 4.77
C MET A 176 -2.32 -15.90 4.85
N ASP A 177 -2.96 -16.33 5.95
CA ASP A 177 -4.39 -16.12 6.16
C ASP A 177 -4.74 -14.62 6.28
N ASP A 178 -5.98 -14.29 5.93
CA ASP A 178 -6.54 -12.95 6.03
C ASP A 178 -7.73 -12.89 7.01
N VAL A 179 -8.09 -11.67 7.41
CA VAL A 179 -9.33 -11.41 8.13
C VAL A 179 -10.40 -10.99 7.12
N PHE A 180 -11.44 -11.82 6.98
CA PHE A 180 -12.58 -11.49 6.13
C PHE A 180 -13.25 -10.17 6.57
N GLY A 181 -13.30 -9.18 5.68
CA GLY A 181 -13.83 -7.85 5.96
C GLY A 181 -13.94 -6.96 4.73
N LEU A 182 -14.26 -5.68 4.95
CA LEU A 182 -14.28 -4.64 3.89
C LEU A 182 -12.88 -4.37 3.34
N THR A 183 -11.88 -4.46 4.20
CA THR A 183 -10.47 -4.65 3.85
C THR A 183 -10.09 -6.08 4.27
N ALA A 184 -9.14 -6.69 3.55
CA ALA A 184 -8.62 -8.02 3.85
C ALA A 184 -7.18 -7.91 4.41
N PRO A 185 -7.00 -7.46 5.67
CA PRO A 185 -5.68 -7.44 6.29
C PRO A 185 -5.24 -8.88 6.63
N LYS A 186 -3.94 -9.12 6.72
CA LYS A 186 -3.40 -10.40 7.20
C LYS A 186 -3.94 -10.72 8.61
N ALA A 187 -4.28 -11.99 8.85
CA ALA A 187 -4.67 -12.51 10.16
C ALA A 187 -3.55 -12.29 11.19
N THR A 188 -2.32 -12.66 10.82
CA THR A 188 -1.10 -12.32 11.57
C THR A 188 -0.32 -11.19 10.89
N ARG A 189 0.10 -10.18 11.66
CA ARG A 189 0.97 -9.11 11.14
C ARG A 189 2.31 -9.68 10.68
N LEU A 190 2.78 -9.26 9.50
CA LEU A 190 4.12 -9.56 9.05
C LEU A 190 5.15 -8.87 9.95
N VAL A 191 6.11 -9.63 10.46
CA VAL A 191 7.34 -9.12 11.07
C VAL A 191 8.48 -9.45 10.12
N ALA A 192 9.19 -8.44 9.66
CA ALA A 192 10.36 -8.57 8.81
C ALA A 192 11.45 -7.61 9.31
N VAL A 193 12.71 -8.04 9.20
CA VAL A 193 13.88 -7.29 9.63
C VAL A 193 14.50 -6.64 8.39
N PRO A 194 14.42 -5.30 8.24
CA PRO A 194 15.15 -4.60 7.19
C PRO A 194 16.63 -4.46 7.58
N THR A 195 17.54 -4.79 6.67
CA THR A 195 18.95 -4.39 6.76
C THR A 195 19.29 -3.48 5.58
N PRO A 196 20.00 -2.35 5.77
CA PRO A 196 20.36 -1.46 4.67
C PRO A 196 21.11 -2.22 3.57
N ARG A 197 20.55 -2.23 2.35
CA ARG A 197 21.17 -2.86 1.17
C ARG A 197 22.18 -1.93 0.50
N LEU A 198 21.93 -0.63 0.63
CA LEU A 198 22.78 0.42 0.11
C LEU A 198 23.51 1.06 1.28
N PHE A 199 24.83 0.86 1.35
CA PHE A 199 25.73 1.58 2.26
C PHE A 199 26.03 3.02 1.80
N CYS A 200 25.26 3.52 0.83
CA CYS A 200 25.08 4.93 0.61
C CYS A 200 24.55 5.58 1.92
N PRO A 201 25.20 6.59 2.52
CA PRO A 201 24.79 7.26 3.74
C PRO A 201 23.70 8.30 3.47
N LEU A 202 22.65 8.21 4.30
CA LEU A 202 21.35 8.84 4.09
C LEU A 202 20.95 9.72 5.31
N TYR A 203 21.23 11.04 5.37
CA TYR A 203 22.28 11.80 4.68
C TYR A 203 23.61 11.64 5.45
#